data_AF-A0ABD2JYZ1-F1
#
_entry.id   AF-A0ABD2JYZ1-F1
#
_cell.length_a   1.000
_cell.length_b   1.000
_cell.length_c   1.000
_cell.angle_alpha   90.00
_cell.angle_beta   90.00
_cell.angle_gamma   90.00
#
_symmetry.space_group_name_H-M   'P 1'
#
loop_
_entity.id
_entity.type
_entity.pdbx_description
1 polymer ?
#
loop_
_entity_poly.entity_id
_entity_poly.type
_entity_poly.pdbx_seq_one_letter_code
_entity_poly.pdbx_strand_id
1 'polypeptide(L)'
;MSPKSSHVNYDLLPEISHTFRSPEPRPSVLVSDMFSVLCASPLIILFLLWLRIGINFGKFKFSLSALGFHLGLCAVFGLYVFFWLELNMFQTLKWLTVIGVPTLFLGSRLSF
;
A
#
# COMPACT_ATOMS: atom_id res chain seq x y z
N MET A 1 -35.35 -41.93 -45.27
CA MET A 1 -35.37 -40.70 -44.45
C MET A 1 -34.36 -39.73 -45.09
N SER A 2 -34.83 -38.77 -45.88
CA SER A 2 -33.92 -37.87 -46.64
C SER A 2 -33.45 -36.71 -45.75
N PRO A 3 -32.17 -36.29 -45.77
CA PRO A 3 -31.68 -35.22 -44.92
C PRO A 3 -32.19 -33.86 -45.42
N LYS A 4 -32.87 -33.09 -44.55
CA LYS A 4 -33.27 -31.71 -44.86
C LYS A 4 -32.01 -30.85 -44.97
N SER A 5 -31.67 -30.42 -46.17
CA SER A 5 -30.66 -29.38 -46.40
C SER A 5 -31.20 -28.04 -45.90
N SER A 6 -30.64 -27.50 -44.82
CA SER A 6 -30.98 -26.18 -44.31
C SER A 6 -30.50 -25.08 -45.27
N HIS A 7 -31.43 -24.27 -45.78
CA HIS A 7 -31.09 -23.07 -46.53
C HIS A 7 -30.44 -22.06 -45.57
N VAL A 8 -29.17 -21.70 -45.83
CA VAL A 8 -28.43 -20.69 -45.07
C VAL A 8 -28.72 -19.32 -45.67
N ASN A 9 -29.22 -18.39 -44.86
CA ASN A 9 -29.44 -17.00 -45.25
C ASN A 9 -28.17 -16.18 -45.00
N TYR A 10 -27.70 -15.45 -46.01
CA TYR A 10 -26.51 -14.58 -45.97
C TYR A 10 -26.84 -13.09 -45.82
N ASP A 11 -28.09 -12.75 -45.46
CA ASP A 11 -28.49 -11.37 -45.14
C ASP A 11 -27.67 -10.82 -43.95
N LEU A 12 -27.43 -9.50 -43.96
CA LEU A 12 -26.70 -8.82 -42.89
C LEU A 12 -27.48 -8.92 -41.56
N LEU A 13 -26.84 -9.47 -40.52
CA LEU A 13 -27.40 -9.50 -39.17
C LEU A 13 -27.33 -8.10 -38.53
N PRO A 14 -28.27 -7.78 -37.63
CA PRO A 14 -28.19 -6.56 -36.85
C PRO A 14 -26.90 -6.54 -36.00
N GLU A 15 -26.35 -5.34 -35.81
CA GLU A 15 -25.18 -5.12 -34.97
C GLU A 15 -25.48 -5.46 -33.50
N ILE A 16 -24.58 -6.19 -32.84
CA ILE A 16 -24.71 -6.56 -31.43
C ILE A 16 -24.11 -5.44 -30.57
N SER A 17 -24.95 -4.71 -29.85
CA SER A 17 -24.50 -3.70 -28.88
C SER A 17 -24.25 -4.31 -27.50
N HIS A 18 -23.00 -4.32 -27.03
CA HIS A 18 -22.68 -4.69 -25.66
C HIS A 18 -23.03 -3.54 -24.69
N THR A 19 -23.93 -3.79 -23.74
CA THR A 19 -24.27 -2.81 -22.68
C THR A 19 -23.36 -3.03 -21.48
N PHE A 20 -22.54 -2.02 -21.15
CA PHE A 20 -21.72 -2.05 -19.95
C PHE A 20 -22.55 -1.84 -18.69
N ARG A 21 -22.09 -2.40 -17.57
CA ARG A 21 -22.67 -2.13 -16.25
C ARG A 21 -22.47 -0.64 -15.91
N SER A 22 -23.54 0.01 -15.47
CA SER A 22 -23.44 1.36 -14.94
C SER A 22 -22.51 1.41 -13.72
N PRO A 23 -21.64 2.43 -13.61
CA PRO A 23 -20.79 2.60 -12.44
C PRO A 23 -21.60 2.71 -11.15
N GLU A 24 -21.11 2.10 -10.08
CA GLU A 24 -21.73 2.25 -8.76
C GLU A 24 -21.54 3.67 -8.21
N PRO A 25 -22.56 4.27 -7.59
CA PRO A 25 -22.45 5.61 -7.01
C PRO A 25 -21.45 5.59 -5.87
N ARG A 26 -20.54 6.57 -5.86
CA ARG A 26 -19.55 6.74 -4.79
C ARG A 26 -20.13 7.62 -3.69
N PRO A 27 -19.76 7.40 -2.41
CA PRO A 27 -20.18 8.28 -1.32
C PRO A 27 -19.66 9.71 -1.54
N SER A 28 -20.30 10.68 -0.89
CA SER A 28 -19.86 12.08 -0.96
C SER A 28 -18.46 12.25 -0.37
N VAL A 29 -17.63 13.04 -1.04
CA VAL A 29 -16.24 13.35 -0.62
C VAL A 29 -16.19 13.86 0.83
N LEU A 30 -17.12 14.72 1.23
CA LEU A 30 -17.19 15.25 2.59
C LEU A 30 -17.24 14.15 3.67
N VAL A 31 -18.09 13.15 3.49
CA VAL A 31 -18.21 12.04 4.45
C VAL A 31 -16.91 11.22 4.47
N SER A 32 -16.35 10.90 3.31
CA SER A 32 -15.08 10.18 3.21
C SER A 32 -13.93 10.93 3.90
N ASP A 33 -13.85 12.25 3.73
CA ASP A 33 -12.81 13.09 4.33
C ASP A 33 -12.97 13.16 5.86
N MET A 34 -14.20 13.34 6.36
CA MET A 34 -14.48 13.37 7.80
C MET A 34 -14.03 12.07 8.49
N PHE A 35 -14.35 10.91 7.91
CA PHE A 35 -13.92 9.63 8.48
C PHE A 35 -12.41 9.39 8.34
N SER A 36 -11.79 9.88 7.27
CA SER A 36 -10.32 9.81 7.11
C SER A 36 -9.59 10.62 8.18
N VAL A 37 -10.08 11.84 8.48
CA VAL A 37 -9.55 12.66 9.58
C VAL A 37 -9.79 11.99 10.94
N LEU A 38 -10.98 11.44 11.15
CA LEU A 38 -11.30 10.70 12.38
C LEU A 38 -10.40 9.47 12.56
N CYS A 39 -10.07 8.77 11.49
CA CYS A 39 -9.14 7.64 11.53
C CYS A 39 -7.70 8.08 11.88
N ALA A 40 -7.28 9.25 11.41
CA ALA A 40 -5.97 9.81 11.73
C ALA A 40 -5.89 10.46 13.14
N SER A 41 -7.03 10.77 13.76
CA SER A 41 -7.08 11.53 15.02
C SER A 41 -6.34 10.89 16.20
N PRO A 42 -6.35 9.55 16.41
CA PRO A 42 -5.62 8.94 17.52
C PRO A 42 -4.10 9.17 17.41
N LEU A 43 -3.57 9.16 16.18
CA LEU A 43 -2.15 9.40 15.93
C LEU A 43 -1.78 10.87 16.18
N ILE A 44 -2.65 11.81 15.77
CA ILE A 44 -2.47 13.24 16.04
C ILE A 44 -2.48 13.50 17.55
N ILE A 45 -3.44 12.92 18.28
CA ILE A 45 -3.54 13.04 19.73
C ILE A 45 -2.28 12.49 20.41
N LEU A 46 -1.77 11.33 19.98
CA LEU A 46 -0.53 10.74 20.50
C LEU A 46 0.65 11.73 20.42
N PHE A 47 0.87 12.34 19.26
CA PHE A 47 1.96 13.30 19.07
C PHE A 47 1.78 14.56 19.93
N LEU A 48 0.56 15.09 20.05
CA LEU A 48 0.27 16.24 20.91
C LEU A 48 0.55 15.93 22.39
N LEU A 49 0.19 14.73 22.86
CA LEU A 49 0.47 14.29 24.22
C LEU A 49 1.97 14.15 24.48
N TRP A 50 2.72 13.57 23.55
CA TRP A 50 4.18 13.48 23.65
C TRP A 50 4.85 14.84 23.73
N LEU A 51 4.40 15.82 22.94
CA LEU A 51 4.91 17.19 23.02
C LEU A 51 4.57 17.87 24.36
N ARG A 52 3.39 17.58 24.92
CA ARG A 52 2.96 18.09 26.24
C ARG A 52 3.76 17.50 27.40
N ILE A 53 4.01 16.19 27.38
CA ILE A 53 4.70 15.46 28.45
C ILE A 53 6.23 15.65 28.35
N GLY A 54 6.72 15.93 27.14
CA GLY A 54 8.13 16.03 26.83
C GLY A 54 8.68 14.68 26.37
N ILE A 55 9.33 14.67 25.19
CA ILE A 55 9.97 13.47 24.65
C ILE A 55 11.37 13.35 25.25
N ASN A 56 11.68 12.19 25.84
CA ASN A 56 12.98 11.93 26.45
C ASN A 56 13.85 11.04 25.55
N PHE A 57 14.89 11.63 24.96
CA PHE A 57 15.92 10.92 24.19
C PHE A 57 17.18 10.59 25.01
N GLY A 58 17.19 10.86 26.31
CA GLY A 58 18.38 10.75 27.17
C GLY A 58 18.95 9.34 27.30
N LYS A 59 18.18 8.30 26.95
CA LYS A 59 18.65 6.90 26.92
C LYS A 59 19.10 6.44 25.52
N PHE A 60 19.00 7.29 24.50
CA PHE A 60 19.36 6.92 23.15
C PHE A 60 20.89 6.93 22.98
N LYS A 61 21.48 5.76 22.79
CA LYS A 61 22.91 5.62 22.47
C LYS A 61 23.09 5.80 20.96
N PHE A 62 23.70 6.90 20.55
CA PHE A 62 24.08 7.16 19.16
C PHE A 62 25.25 6.28 18.72
N SER A 63 25.00 4.99 18.49
CA SER A 63 25.95 4.06 17.90
C SER A 63 25.73 3.95 16.38
N LEU A 64 26.77 3.55 15.65
CA LEU A 64 26.66 3.34 14.20
C LEU A 64 25.63 2.25 13.86
N SER A 65 25.51 1.22 14.70
CA SER A 65 24.49 0.16 14.59
C SER A 65 23.08 0.70 14.87
N ALA A 66 22.91 1.59 15.85
CA ALA A 66 21.63 2.25 16.13
C ALA A 66 21.17 3.11 14.94
N LEU A 67 22.05 3.94 14.41
CA LEU A 67 21.74 4.78 13.25
C LEU A 67 21.42 3.93 12.02
N GLY A 68 22.24 2.94 11.72
CA GLY A 68 22.02 2.05 10.58
C GLY A 68 20.73 1.25 10.68
N PHE A 69 20.35 0.79 11.88
CA PHE A 69 19.06 0.13 12.11
C PHE A 69 17.87 1.06 11.86
N HIS A 70 17.88 2.28 12.41
CA HIS A 70 16.78 3.23 12.22
C HIS A 70 16.67 3.69 10.76
N LEU A 71 17.80 3.92 10.08
CA LEU A 71 17.81 4.25 8.66
C LEU A 71 17.25 3.08 7.83
N GLY A 72 17.67 1.86 8.13
CA GLY A 72 17.15 0.65 7.50
C GLY A 72 15.66 0.46 7.72
N LEU A 73 15.18 0.69 8.94
CA LEU A 73 13.75 0.65 9.28
C LEU A 73 12.94 1.72 8.52
N CYS A 74 13.44 2.96 8.46
CA CYS A 74 12.85 4.01 7.64
C CYS A 74 12.83 3.62 6.15
N ALA A 75 13.89 2.99 5.64
CA ALA A 75 13.95 2.52 4.26
C ALA A 75 12.91 1.41 3.98
N VAL A 76 12.66 0.50 4.93
CA VAL A 76 11.62 -0.53 4.81
C VAL A 76 10.23 0.11 4.74
N PHE A 77 9.91 1.07 5.62
CA PHE A 77 8.64 1.78 5.55
C PHE A 77 8.50 2.57 4.24
N GLY A 78 9.56 3.25 3.80
CA GLY A 78 9.59 3.92 2.50
C GLY A 78 9.35 2.95 1.34
N LEU A 79 9.97 1.76 1.37
CA LEU A 79 9.75 0.72 0.36
C LEU A 79 8.28 0.30 0.29
N TYR A 80 7.59 0.18 1.42
CA TYR A 80 6.15 -0.13 1.43
C TYR A 80 5.29 0.97 0.83
N VAL A 81 5.66 2.24 1.00
CA VAL A 81 5.01 3.35 0.29
C VAL A 81 5.22 3.22 -1.22
N PHE A 82 6.44 2.92 -1.68
CA PHE A 82 6.69 2.69 -3.11
C PHE A 82 5.99 1.46 -3.66
N PHE A 83 5.87 0.38 -2.88
CA PHE A 83 5.06 -0.79 -3.23
C PHE A 83 3.59 -0.44 -3.39
N TRP A 84 3.04 0.39 -2.50
CA TRP A 84 1.66 0.85 -2.60
C TRP A 84 1.42 1.69 -3.87
N LEU A 85 2.40 2.51 -4.26
CA LEU A 85 2.24 3.44 -5.38
C LEU A 85 2.50 2.78 -6.74
N GLU A 86 3.60 2.03 -6.89
CA GLU A 86 4.10 1.65 -8.24
C GLU A 86 4.80 0.27 -8.31
N LEU A 87 5.48 -0.19 -7.26
CA LEU A 87 6.32 -1.40 -7.38
C LEU A 87 5.49 -2.69 -7.45
N ASN A 88 5.98 -3.67 -8.22
CA ASN A 88 5.43 -5.02 -8.16
C ASN A 88 6.03 -5.85 -7.01
N MET A 89 5.43 -7.03 -6.77
CA MET A 89 5.80 -7.90 -5.66
C MET A 89 7.25 -8.39 -5.73
N PHE A 90 7.75 -8.79 -6.91
CA PHE A 90 9.12 -9.29 -7.05
C PHE A 90 10.17 -8.18 -6.87
N GLN A 91 9.91 -6.98 -7.39
CA GLN A 91 10.75 -5.82 -7.16
C GLN A 91 10.81 -5.47 -5.67
N THR A 92 9.66 -5.47 -5.00
CA THR A 92 9.56 -5.20 -3.56
C THR A 92 10.31 -6.24 -2.75
N LEU A 93 10.14 -7.53 -3.03
CA LEU A 93 10.88 -8.60 -2.35
C LEU A 93 12.39 -8.49 -2.56
N LYS A 94 12.84 -8.15 -3.78
CA LYS A 94 14.26 -7.92 -4.07
C LYS A 94 14.81 -6.78 -3.20
N TRP A 95 14.18 -5.61 -3.24
CA TRP A 95 14.63 -4.46 -2.46
C TRP A 95 14.52 -4.70 -0.96
N LEU A 96 13.45 -5.35 -0.50
CA LEU A 96 13.26 -5.75 0.89
C LEU A 96 14.38 -6.69 1.36
N THR A 97 14.84 -7.60 0.51
CA THR A 97 15.98 -8.47 0.83
C THR A 97 17.26 -7.64 0.95
N VAL A 98 17.52 -6.74 -0.01
CA VAL A 98 18.72 -5.89 -0.02
C VAL A 98 18.80 -4.98 1.21
N ILE A 99 17.69 -4.35 1.61
CA ILE A 99 17.67 -3.43 2.77
C ILE A 99 17.43 -4.17 4.09
N GLY A 100 16.61 -5.23 4.08
CA GLY A 100 16.13 -5.92 5.27
C GLY A 100 17.21 -6.76 5.92
N VAL A 101 18.05 -7.47 5.15
CA VAL A 101 19.14 -8.28 5.72
C VAL A 101 20.14 -7.42 6.52
N PRO A 102 20.68 -6.31 5.98
CA PRO A 102 21.49 -5.38 6.77
C PRO A 102 20.76 -4.80 7.97
N THR A 103 19.48 -4.43 7.82
CA THR A 103 18.66 -3.86 8.90
C THR A 103 18.53 -4.84 10.07
N LEU A 104 18.24 -6.12 9.80
CA LEU A 104 18.14 -7.16 10.82
C LEU A 104 19.48 -7.39 11.53
N PHE A 105 20.59 -7.39 10.79
CA PHE A 105 21.93 -7.57 11.37
C PHE A 105 22.36 -6.37 12.23
N LEU A 106 22.05 -5.14 11.81
CA LEU A 106 22.31 -3.95 12.62
C LEU A 106 21.41 -3.92 13.86
N GLY A 107 20.18 -4.43 13.75
CA GLY A 107 19.24 -4.65 14.83
C GLY A 107 19.75 -5.65 15.87
N SER A 108 20.32 -6.79 15.45
CA SER A 108 20.83 -7.80 16.39
C SER A 108 22.06 -7.35 17.19
N ARG A 109 22.77 -6.31 16.73
CA ARG A 109 23.91 -5.70 17.44
C ARG A 109 23.52 -4.55 18.37
N LEU A 110 22.27 -4.10 18.35
CA LEU A 110 21.74 -3.20 19.35
C LEU A 110 21.51 -4.00 20.64
N SER A 111 22.47 -3.91 21.56
CA SER A 111 22.25 -4.37 22.95
C SER A 111 21.22 -3.46 23.60
N PHE A 112 20.08 -4.05 24.00
CA PHE A 112 19.09 -3.41 24.88
C PHE A 112 19.65 -3.23 26.29
#